data_AF-A0A1X7UNE1-F1
#
_entry.id   AF-A0A1X7UNE1-F1
#
_cell.length_a   1.000
_cell.length_b   1.000
_cell.length_c   1.000
_cell.angle_alpha   90.00
_cell.angle_beta   90.00
_cell.angle_gamma   90.00
#
_symmetry.space_group_name_H-M   'P 1'
#
loop_
_entity.id
_entity.type
_entity.pdbx_description
1 polymer ?
#
loop_
_entity_poly.entity_id
_entity_poly.type
_entity_poly.pdbx_seq_one_letter_code
_entity_poly.pdbx_strand_id
1 'polypeptide(L)'
;MATKPSSDLRLKLEEQLTCPVCLDHYTNPKILPCHHSFCQQCLERLPLDKKNETYYLSCPTCRHHTGLPEKGVGAFPVAFHLNDLKEMYNLTKKTANLSVPQEATCSDHGKLLELFCETCNTVICVTCQVRNHKHHEYDLITDCYTKHCQKLRECLSPVEGKKKALKKVLSALAEREGEIRERGEGVLKEIHEMVEEMIGVLRESERKLTKQAKRVTDDKLKVLSEQMKSAEMSLSVLEDVEDHVEQSLKTGSPQQVLRFKKQMMERMKEVTAGINVEELHPKEKGDFVLSKDIKSLDHIGDIVTYSSTALQLPHQVKEQTHLQQMNNILLQKQQAHQQPEKNYDGAYSYGKGM
;
A
#
# COMPACT_ATOMS: atom_id res chain seq x y z
N MET A 1 -32.26 8.18 -43.72
CA MET A 1 -30.84 8.57 -43.74
C MET A 1 -30.03 7.44 -43.14
N ALA A 2 -29.35 6.65 -43.99
CA ALA A 2 -28.59 5.49 -43.55
C ALA A 2 -27.32 5.95 -42.83
N THR A 3 -27.22 5.64 -41.54
CA THR A 3 -25.99 5.81 -40.76
C THR A 3 -24.86 5.04 -41.42
N LYS A 4 -23.70 5.68 -41.57
CA LYS A 4 -22.40 5.09 -41.89
C LYS A 4 -21.57 4.91 -40.60
N PRO A 5 -21.70 3.83 -39.80
CA PRO A 5 -20.87 3.64 -38.61
C PRO A 5 -19.67 2.70 -38.89
N SER A 6 -19.61 2.09 -40.08
CA SER A 6 -18.68 0.99 -40.39
C SER A 6 -17.25 1.44 -40.70
N SER A 7 -17.02 2.68 -41.16
CA SER A 7 -15.68 3.15 -41.53
C SER A 7 -14.84 3.54 -40.32
N ASP A 8 -15.44 4.24 -39.34
CA ASP A 8 -14.72 4.75 -38.17
C ASP A 8 -14.27 3.66 -37.20
N LEU A 9 -15.07 2.59 -37.04
CA LEU A 9 -14.69 1.46 -36.21
C LEU A 9 -13.53 0.67 -36.84
N ARG A 10 -13.45 0.62 -38.17
CA ARG A 10 -12.37 -0.08 -38.89
C ARG A 10 -11.04 0.67 -38.78
N LEU A 11 -11.04 1.99 -38.94
CA LEU A 11 -9.85 2.82 -38.80
C LEU A 11 -9.26 2.73 -37.38
N LYS A 12 -10.13 2.82 -36.36
CA LYS A 12 -9.72 2.67 -34.95
C LYS A 12 -9.15 1.29 -34.62
N LEU A 13 -9.68 0.24 -35.27
CA LEU A 13 -9.20 -1.13 -35.05
C LEU A 13 -7.87 -1.40 -35.78
N GLU A 14 -7.66 -0.77 -36.94
CA GLU A 14 -6.42 -0.83 -37.71
C GLU A 14 -5.26 -0.13 -36.98
N GLU A 15 -5.51 1.03 -36.38
CA GLU A 15 -4.55 1.73 -35.50
C GLU A 15 -4.13 0.85 -34.31
N GLN A 16 -5.07 0.12 -33.70
CA GLN A 16 -4.80 -0.79 -32.58
C GLN A 16 -3.99 -2.04 -32.96
N LEU A 17 -3.95 -2.38 -34.25
CA LEU A 17 -3.20 -3.54 -34.78
C LEU A 17 -1.82 -3.17 -35.33
N THR A 18 -1.42 -1.90 -35.21
CA THR A 18 -0.18 -1.37 -35.77
C THR A 18 0.92 -1.26 -34.73
N CYS A 19 2.10 -1.77 -35.05
CA CYS A 19 3.29 -1.67 -34.22
C CYS A 19 3.87 -0.24 -34.29
N PRO A 20 4.10 0.44 -33.15
CA PRO A 20 4.57 1.82 -33.14
C PRO A 20 6.03 1.99 -33.58
N VAL A 21 6.78 0.89 -33.79
CA VAL A 21 8.19 0.95 -34.23
C VAL A 21 8.32 0.79 -35.73
N CYS A 22 7.66 -0.21 -36.33
CA CYS A 22 7.71 -0.41 -37.79
C CYS A 22 6.55 0.23 -38.55
N LEU A 23 5.53 0.75 -37.83
CA LEU A 23 4.32 1.35 -38.39
C LEU A 23 3.55 0.40 -39.33
N ASP A 24 3.69 -0.90 -39.09
CA ASP A 24 3.02 -1.98 -39.82
C ASP A 24 2.31 -2.90 -38.82
N HIS A 25 1.45 -3.79 -39.30
CA HIS A 25 0.71 -4.73 -38.47
C HIS A 25 1.64 -5.60 -37.62
N TYR A 26 1.22 -5.86 -36.38
CA TYR A 26 1.98 -6.69 -35.46
C TYR A 26 2.31 -8.08 -36.05
N THR A 27 3.59 -8.40 -36.01
CA THR A 27 4.15 -9.71 -36.38
C THR A 27 4.85 -10.30 -35.15
N ASN A 28 4.30 -11.39 -34.62
CA ASN A 28 4.73 -12.03 -33.37
C ASN A 28 4.95 -11.01 -32.22
N PRO A 29 3.89 -10.31 -31.78
CA PRO A 29 4.01 -9.22 -30.83
C PRO A 29 4.40 -9.72 -29.44
N LYS A 30 5.37 -9.06 -28.82
CA LYS A 30 5.87 -9.30 -27.47
C LYS A 30 5.43 -8.16 -26.55
N ILE A 31 4.98 -8.51 -25.34
CA ILE A 31 4.57 -7.54 -24.32
C ILE A 31 5.69 -7.32 -23.30
N LEU A 32 6.04 -6.06 -23.06
CA LEU A 32 6.99 -5.68 -22.01
C LEU A 32 6.29 -5.57 -20.63
N PRO A 33 7.02 -5.57 -19.50
CA PRO A 33 6.43 -5.38 -18.17
C PRO A 33 5.68 -4.05 -17.99
N CYS A 34 5.99 -3.05 -18.80
CA CYS A 34 5.22 -1.80 -18.89
C CYS A 34 3.94 -1.91 -19.74
N HIS A 35 3.53 -3.13 -20.11
CA HIS A 35 2.33 -3.48 -20.88
C HIS A 35 2.25 -2.96 -22.32
N HIS A 36 3.31 -2.35 -22.84
CA HIS A 36 3.40 -1.98 -24.25
C HIS A 36 3.85 -3.17 -25.10
N SER A 37 3.26 -3.30 -26.29
CA SER A 37 3.52 -4.40 -27.22
C SER A 37 4.24 -3.93 -28.47
N PHE A 38 5.14 -4.77 -28.99
CA PHE A 38 5.96 -4.49 -30.18
C PHE A 38 6.24 -5.80 -30.93
N CYS A 39 6.49 -5.74 -32.23
CA CYS A 39 6.97 -6.94 -32.96
C CYS A 39 8.27 -7.45 -32.32
N GLN A 40 8.43 -8.77 -32.20
CA GLN A 40 9.66 -9.37 -31.66
C GLN A 40 10.92 -8.81 -32.37
N GLN A 41 10.89 -8.77 -33.70
CA GLN A 41 12.00 -8.25 -34.50
C GLN A 41 12.25 -6.74 -34.34
N CYS A 42 11.24 -5.98 -33.90
CA CYS A 42 11.41 -4.55 -33.60
C CYS A 42 12.14 -4.38 -32.28
N LEU A 43 11.81 -5.18 -31.28
CA LEU A 43 12.50 -5.18 -29.97
C LEU A 43 13.95 -5.67 -30.08
N GLU A 44 14.22 -6.67 -30.93
CA GLU A 44 15.57 -7.21 -31.18
C GLU A 44 16.52 -6.16 -31.79
N ARG A 45 15.98 -5.14 -32.46
CA ARG A 45 16.76 -4.05 -33.09
C ARG A 45 16.94 -2.83 -32.21
N LEU A 46 16.36 -2.81 -31.01
CA LEU A 46 16.51 -1.68 -30.09
C LEU A 46 17.92 -1.67 -29.47
N PRO A 47 18.47 -0.47 -29.19
CA PRO A 47 19.74 -0.36 -28.47
C PRO A 47 19.60 -0.96 -27.06
N LEU A 48 20.63 -1.69 -26.63
CA LEU A 48 20.70 -2.33 -25.32
C LEU A 48 21.75 -1.64 -24.43
N ASP A 49 21.36 -1.36 -23.19
CA ASP A 49 22.27 -0.86 -22.16
C ASP A 49 22.82 -2.03 -21.33
N LYS A 50 24.12 -2.04 -21.03
CA LYS A 50 24.74 -3.07 -20.18
C LYS A 50 25.05 -2.51 -18.78
N LYS A 51 24.52 -3.12 -17.73
CA LYS A 51 24.85 -2.82 -16.32
C LYS A 51 24.98 -4.12 -15.53
N ASN A 52 26.06 -4.26 -14.75
CA ASN A 52 26.29 -5.43 -13.89
C ASN A 52 26.03 -6.77 -14.59
N GLU A 53 26.63 -6.95 -15.78
CA GLU A 53 26.49 -8.16 -16.63
C GLU A 53 25.08 -8.45 -17.19
N THR A 54 24.09 -7.60 -16.89
CA THR A 54 22.71 -7.69 -17.42
C THR A 54 22.46 -6.66 -18.52
N TYR A 55 21.71 -7.04 -19.55
CA TYR A 55 21.29 -6.17 -20.65
C TYR A 55 19.90 -5.60 -20.38
N TYR A 56 19.68 -4.34 -20.71
CA TYR A 56 18.40 -3.64 -20.55
C TYR A 56 17.94 -3.03 -21.87
N LEU A 57 16.63 -3.02 -22.09
CA LEU A 57 15.99 -2.32 -23.20
C LEU A 57 15.09 -1.20 -22.66
N SER A 58 15.03 -0.11 -23.39
CA SER A 58 14.14 1.02 -23.08
C SER A 58 12.89 0.94 -23.96
N CYS A 59 11.71 0.94 -23.34
CA CYS A 59 10.44 0.92 -24.08
C CYS A 59 10.30 2.16 -24.99
N PRO A 60 10.06 2.01 -26.30
CA PRO A 60 9.87 3.16 -27.20
C PRO A 60 8.69 4.08 -26.87
N THR A 61 7.66 3.55 -26.19
CA THR A 61 6.43 4.30 -25.88
C THR A 61 6.53 5.04 -24.55
N CYS A 62 7.00 4.39 -23.49
CA CYS A 62 6.98 4.95 -22.13
C CYS A 62 8.36 5.11 -21.48
N ARG A 63 9.44 4.73 -22.19
CA ARG A 63 10.83 4.78 -21.71
C ARG A 63 11.12 3.95 -20.45
N HIS A 64 10.22 3.05 -20.06
CA HIS A 64 10.46 2.10 -18.98
C HIS A 64 11.63 1.17 -19.33
N HIS A 65 12.58 1.01 -18.40
CA HIS A 65 13.74 0.14 -18.55
C HIS A 65 13.41 -1.27 -18.12
N THR A 66 13.56 -2.23 -19.04
CA THR A 66 13.26 -3.64 -18.81
C THR A 66 14.53 -4.46 -18.93
N GLY A 67 14.80 -5.30 -17.93
CA GLY A 67 15.89 -6.28 -18.01
C GLY A 67 15.59 -7.34 -19.07
N LEU A 68 16.58 -7.65 -19.90
CA LEU A 68 16.46 -8.66 -20.94
C LEU A 68 16.55 -10.06 -20.31
N PRO A 69 15.59 -10.97 -20.57
CA PRO A 69 15.68 -12.35 -20.10
C PRO A 69 16.90 -13.07 -20.70
N GLU A 70 17.35 -14.16 -20.06
CA GLU A 70 18.50 -14.97 -20.52
C GLU A 70 18.34 -15.48 -21.97
N LYS A 71 17.10 -15.76 -22.39
CA LYS A 71 16.76 -16.22 -23.75
C LYS A 71 16.46 -15.05 -24.71
N GLY A 72 16.84 -13.83 -24.36
CA GLY A 72 16.64 -12.62 -25.15
C GLY A 72 15.19 -12.17 -25.25
N VAL A 73 14.90 -11.34 -26.25
CA VAL A 73 13.56 -10.75 -26.49
C VAL A 73 12.48 -11.82 -26.71
N GLY A 74 12.86 -12.97 -27.28
CA GLY A 74 11.95 -14.08 -27.55
C GLY A 74 11.25 -14.63 -26.30
N ALA A 75 11.84 -14.46 -25.12
CA ALA A 75 11.27 -14.90 -23.85
C ALA A 75 10.23 -13.96 -23.25
N PHE A 76 10.02 -12.77 -23.80
CA PHE A 76 8.85 -11.98 -23.41
C PHE A 76 7.56 -12.70 -23.82
N PRO A 77 6.48 -12.56 -23.03
CA PRO A 77 5.19 -13.15 -23.36
C PRO A 77 4.67 -12.62 -24.70
N VAL A 78 3.92 -13.45 -25.42
CA VAL A 78 3.22 -13.03 -26.64
C VAL A 78 1.96 -12.25 -26.25
N ALA A 79 1.70 -11.14 -26.91
CA ALA A 79 0.50 -10.34 -26.71
C ALA A 79 -0.72 -10.97 -27.42
N PHE A 80 -1.29 -12.02 -26.82
CA PHE A 80 -2.38 -12.81 -27.41
C PHE A 80 -3.61 -11.98 -27.82
N HIS A 81 -3.95 -10.95 -27.05
CA HIS A 81 -5.08 -10.06 -27.34
C HIS A 81 -5.01 -9.39 -28.74
N LEU A 82 -3.81 -9.18 -29.29
CA LEU A 82 -3.64 -8.64 -30.64
C LEU A 82 -3.99 -9.65 -31.73
N ASN A 83 -3.86 -10.96 -31.47
CA ASN A 83 -4.28 -11.99 -32.41
C ASN A 83 -5.81 -12.07 -32.48
N ASP A 84 -6.49 -11.98 -31.34
CA ASP A 84 -7.97 -11.98 -31.27
C ASP A 84 -8.56 -10.77 -32.01
N LEU A 85 -7.96 -9.58 -31.81
CA LEU A 85 -8.36 -8.35 -32.52
C LEU A 85 -8.12 -8.46 -34.04
N LYS A 86 -7.03 -9.12 -34.45
CA LYS A 86 -6.71 -9.36 -35.86
C LYS A 86 -7.73 -10.30 -36.51
N GLU A 87 -8.21 -11.30 -35.79
CA GLU A 87 -9.26 -12.22 -36.25
C GLU A 87 -10.60 -11.48 -36.43
N MET A 88 -10.99 -10.64 -35.46
CA MET A 88 -12.18 -9.80 -35.55
C MET A 88 -12.14 -8.81 -36.73
N TYR A 89 -10.99 -8.17 -36.98
CA TYR A 89 -10.81 -7.28 -38.14
C TYR A 89 -11.01 -8.03 -39.47
N ASN A 90 -10.49 -9.26 -39.58
CA ASN A 90 -10.64 -10.09 -40.78
C ASN A 90 -12.09 -10.53 -41.02
N LEU A 91 -12.85 -10.85 -39.96
CA LEU A 91 -14.28 -11.18 -40.07
C LEU A 91 -15.09 -9.98 -40.58
N THR A 92 -14.78 -8.79 -40.09
CA THR A 92 -15.42 -7.53 -40.50
C THR A 92 -15.12 -7.17 -41.97
N LYS A 93 -13.99 -7.65 -42.51
CA LYS A 93 -13.63 -7.50 -43.93
C LYS A 93 -14.45 -8.42 -44.86
N LYS A 94 -14.82 -9.62 -44.40
CA LYS A 94 -15.58 -10.62 -45.20
C LYS A 94 -17.06 -10.28 -45.38
N THR A 95 -17.68 -9.65 -44.38
CA THR A 95 -19.13 -9.34 -44.39
C THR A 95 -19.54 -8.23 -45.38
N ALA A 96 -18.60 -7.47 -45.93
CA ALA A 96 -18.90 -6.35 -46.83
C ALA A 96 -19.19 -6.76 -48.29
N ASN A 97 -18.97 -8.02 -48.69
CA ASN A 97 -19.07 -8.47 -50.09
C ASN A 97 -20.40 -9.17 -50.47
N LEU A 98 -21.45 -9.13 -49.64
CA LEU A 98 -22.67 -9.96 -49.81
C LEU A 98 -23.96 -9.19 -50.23
N SER A 99 -23.87 -7.98 -50.76
CA SER A 99 -25.05 -7.15 -51.06
C SER A 99 -25.55 -7.25 -52.51
N VAL A 100 -26.00 -8.42 -52.95
CA VAL A 100 -26.89 -8.60 -54.13
C VAL A 100 -27.95 -9.67 -53.79
N PRO A 101 -29.27 -9.43 -53.94
CA PRO A 101 -30.27 -10.47 -53.76
C PRO A 101 -30.19 -11.45 -54.94
N GLN A 102 -29.60 -12.62 -54.72
CA GLN A 102 -29.62 -13.71 -55.69
C GLN A 102 -30.89 -14.52 -55.43
N GLU A 103 -31.77 -14.63 -56.42
CA GLU A 103 -32.98 -15.46 -56.33
C GLU A 103 -32.55 -16.91 -56.04
N ALA A 104 -32.92 -17.41 -54.87
CA ALA A 104 -32.46 -18.71 -54.39
C ALA A 104 -33.13 -19.84 -55.18
N THR A 105 -32.32 -20.78 -55.68
CA THR A 105 -32.80 -21.95 -56.43
C THR A 105 -32.74 -23.22 -55.57
N CYS A 106 -33.68 -24.12 -55.80
CA CYS A 106 -33.76 -25.41 -55.14
C CYS A 106 -32.60 -26.31 -55.57
N SER A 107 -31.85 -26.83 -54.60
CA SER A 107 -30.70 -27.74 -54.83
C SER A 107 -31.06 -28.98 -55.65
N ASP A 108 -32.27 -29.52 -55.44
CA ASP A 108 -32.65 -30.82 -55.97
C ASP A 108 -33.29 -30.73 -57.37
N HIS A 109 -33.78 -29.54 -57.73
CA HIS A 109 -34.62 -29.37 -58.93
C HIS A 109 -34.17 -28.19 -59.82
N GLY A 110 -33.25 -27.33 -59.35
CA GLY A 110 -32.79 -26.15 -60.08
C GLY A 110 -33.88 -25.11 -60.37
N LYS A 111 -35.01 -25.18 -59.66
CA LYS A 111 -36.18 -24.29 -59.79
C LYS A 111 -36.19 -23.23 -58.69
N LEU A 112 -36.84 -22.10 -58.93
CA LEU A 112 -36.97 -21.03 -57.94
C LEU A 112 -37.66 -21.52 -56.66
N LEU A 113 -37.19 -21.03 -55.52
CA LEU A 113 -37.80 -21.25 -54.21
C LEU A 113 -38.85 -20.15 -53.99
N GLU A 114 -40.11 -20.46 -54.33
CA GLU A 114 -41.21 -19.49 -54.33
C GLU A 114 -42.26 -19.78 -53.24
N LEU A 115 -42.19 -20.94 -52.58
CA LEU A 115 -43.15 -21.39 -51.58
C LEU A 115 -42.46 -21.56 -50.22
N PHE A 116 -43.18 -21.28 -49.14
CA PHE A 116 -42.78 -21.60 -47.78
C PHE A 116 -43.70 -22.68 -47.22
N CYS A 117 -43.13 -23.82 -46.84
CA CYS A 117 -43.87 -24.89 -46.20
C CYS A 117 -43.96 -24.65 -44.68
N GLU A 118 -45.15 -24.30 -44.19
CA GLU A 118 -45.44 -24.04 -42.78
C GLU A 118 -45.24 -25.29 -41.91
N THR A 119 -45.57 -26.48 -42.42
CA THR A 119 -45.39 -27.75 -41.67
C THR A 119 -43.91 -28.08 -41.44
N CYS A 120 -43.05 -27.80 -42.42
CA CYS A 120 -41.62 -28.12 -42.36
C CYS A 120 -40.73 -26.93 -41.98
N ASN A 121 -41.31 -25.73 -41.90
CA ASN A 121 -40.60 -24.46 -41.67
C ASN A 121 -39.42 -24.25 -42.62
N THR A 122 -39.62 -24.51 -43.92
CA THR A 122 -38.57 -24.43 -44.96
C THR A 122 -39.11 -23.85 -46.26
N VAL A 123 -38.25 -23.17 -47.02
CA VAL A 123 -38.53 -22.74 -48.38
C VAL A 123 -38.43 -23.92 -49.35
N ILE A 124 -39.36 -24.01 -50.30
CA ILE A 124 -39.46 -25.10 -51.27
C ILE A 124 -39.80 -24.56 -52.67
N CYS A 125 -39.52 -25.35 -53.72
CA CYS A 125 -39.99 -25.06 -55.08
C CYS A 125 -41.29 -25.82 -55.38
N VAL A 126 -41.94 -25.49 -56.49
CA VAL A 126 -43.17 -26.15 -56.96
C VAL A 126 -43.03 -27.66 -57.19
N THR A 127 -41.83 -28.15 -57.51
CA THR A 127 -41.59 -29.60 -57.67
C THR A 127 -41.56 -30.30 -56.31
N CYS A 128 -40.96 -29.67 -55.29
CA CYS A 128 -40.96 -30.18 -53.92
C CYS A 128 -42.36 -30.27 -53.33
N GLN A 129 -43.22 -29.29 -53.64
CA GLN A 129 -44.64 -29.26 -53.25
C GLN A 129 -45.36 -30.54 -53.68
N VAL A 130 -45.20 -30.96 -54.94
CA VAL A 130 -45.91 -32.13 -55.50
C VAL A 130 -45.33 -33.47 -55.02
N ARG A 131 -44.01 -33.51 -54.78
CA ARG A 131 -43.29 -34.75 -54.43
C ARG A 131 -43.25 -35.00 -52.92
N ASN A 132 -42.57 -34.12 -52.19
CA ASN A 132 -42.18 -34.35 -50.80
C ASN A 132 -43.11 -33.64 -49.80
N HIS A 133 -43.85 -32.62 -50.24
CA HIS A 133 -44.70 -31.78 -49.38
C HIS A 133 -46.19 -31.84 -49.78
N LYS A 134 -46.64 -32.93 -50.41
CA LYS A 134 -47.97 -33.05 -51.03
C LYS A 134 -49.15 -32.79 -50.08
N HIS A 135 -48.99 -33.09 -48.80
CA HIS A 135 -50.02 -32.92 -47.77
C HIS A 135 -49.61 -31.95 -46.66
N HIS A 136 -48.57 -31.14 -46.91
CA HIS A 136 -48.15 -30.11 -45.96
C HIS A 136 -48.82 -28.78 -46.26
N GLU A 137 -48.97 -27.96 -45.23
CA GLU A 137 -49.42 -26.57 -45.38
C GLU A 137 -48.27 -25.74 -45.94
N TYR A 138 -48.56 -24.92 -46.95
CA TYR A 138 -47.60 -24.02 -47.58
C TYR A 138 -48.32 -22.78 -48.14
N ASP A 139 -47.58 -21.67 -48.20
CA ASP A 139 -48.02 -20.41 -48.80
C ASP A 139 -46.96 -19.89 -49.79
N LEU A 140 -47.34 -18.99 -50.69
CA LEU A 140 -46.38 -18.22 -51.48
C LEU A 140 -45.53 -17.37 -50.55
N ILE A 141 -44.21 -17.34 -50.78
CA ILE A 141 -43.29 -16.54 -49.95
C ILE A 141 -43.72 -15.07 -49.96
N THR A 142 -44.12 -14.53 -51.11
CA THR A 142 -44.61 -13.15 -51.23
C THR A 142 -45.79 -12.84 -50.31
N ASP A 143 -46.62 -13.85 -50.03
CA ASP A 143 -47.87 -13.70 -49.31
C ASP A 143 -47.66 -13.88 -47.80
N CYS A 144 -46.81 -14.82 -47.39
CA CYS A 144 -46.54 -15.09 -45.98
C CYS A 144 -45.32 -14.34 -45.41
N TYR A 145 -44.45 -13.74 -46.25
CA TYR A 145 -43.19 -13.11 -45.82
C TYR A 145 -43.42 -12.04 -44.76
N THR A 146 -44.38 -11.13 -44.98
CA THR A 146 -44.67 -10.03 -44.06
C THR A 146 -45.15 -10.54 -42.69
N LYS A 147 -46.01 -11.56 -42.68
CA LYS A 147 -46.51 -12.25 -41.47
C LYS A 147 -45.36 -12.88 -40.68
N HIS A 148 -44.46 -13.60 -41.33
CA HIS A 148 -43.29 -14.22 -40.67
C HIS A 148 -42.27 -13.19 -40.20
N CYS A 149 -42.00 -12.15 -40.97
CA CYS A 149 -41.16 -11.02 -40.54
C CYS A 149 -41.73 -10.31 -39.31
N GLN A 150 -43.05 -10.18 -39.21
CA GLN A 150 -43.70 -9.60 -38.04
C GLN A 150 -43.52 -10.49 -36.79
N LYS A 151 -43.73 -11.81 -36.91
CA LYS A 151 -43.46 -12.76 -35.81
C LYS A 151 -42.01 -12.69 -35.33
N LEU A 152 -41.05 -12.61 -36.25
CA LEU A 152 -39.64 -12.45 -35.90
C LEU A 152 -39.37 -11.14 -35.16
N ARG A 153 -40.01 -10.04 -35.58
CA ARG A 153 -39.90 -8.73 -34.90
C ARG A 153 -40.47 -8.76 -33.50
N GLU A 154 -41.59 -9.46 -33.29
CA GLU A 154 -42.16 -9.68 -31.96
C GLU A 154 -41.21 -10.46 -31.06
N CYS A 155 -40.58 -11.51 -31.58
CA CYS A 155 -39.55 -12.27 -30.86
C CYS A 155 -38.27 -11.45 -30.55
N LEU A 156 -37.95 -10.44 -31.36
CA LEU A 156 -36.82 -9.55 -31.10
C LEU A 156 -37.07 -8.58 -29.94
N SER A 157 -38.31 -8.17 -29.69
CA SER A 157 -38.64 -7.19 -28.65
C SER A 157 -38.17 -7.62 -27.24
N PRO A 158 -38.42 -8.87 -26.76
CA PRO A 158 -37.86 -9.35 -25.50
C PRO A 158 -36.32 -9.37 -25.46
N VAL A 159 -35.67 -9.65 -26.59
CA VAL A 159 -34.20 -9.67 -26.70
C VAL A 159 -33.63 -8.26 -26.52
N GLU A 160 -34.24 -7.26 -27.14
CA GLU A 160 -33.86 -5.85 -26.97
C GLU A 160 -34.08 -5.38 -25.53
N GLY A 161 -35.19 -5.81 -24.90
CA GLY A 161 -35.46 -5.57 -23.49
C GLY A 161 -34.38 -6.15 -22.57
N LYS A 162 -34.03 -7.44 -22.75
CA LYS A 162 -32.96 -8.09 -21.98
C LYS A 162 -31.60 -7.44 -22.22
N LYS A 163 -31.28 -7.08 -23.46
CA LYS A 163 -30.03 -6.35 -23.80
C LYS A 163 -29.94 -5.01 -23.05
N LYS A 164 -31.03 -4.25 -23.00
CA LYS A 164 -31.08 -2.98 -22.25
C LYS A 164 -30.94 -3.20 -20.74
N ALA A 165 -31.60 -4.23 -20.19
CA ALA A 165 -31.48 -4.60 -18.78
C ALA A 165 -30.05 -4.99 -18.41
N LEU A 166 -29.41 -5.87 -19.19
CA LEU A 166 -28.03 -6.30 -18.94
C LEU A 166 -27.04 -5.14 -19.02
N LYS A 167 -27.23 -4.18 -19.94
CA LYS A 167 -26.40 -2.97 -19.97
C LYS A 167 -26.49 -2.17 -18.66
N LYS A 168 -27.70 -2.04 -18.09
CA LYS A 168 -27.88 -1.36 -16.79
C LYS A 168 -27.19 -2.12 -15.66
N VAL A 169 -27.32 -3.46 -15.65
CA VAL A 169 -26.65 -4.31 -14.65
C VAL A 169 -25.14 -4.17 -14.74
N LEU A 170 -24.55 -4.19 -15.94
CA LEU A 170 -23.11 -4.02 -16.14
C LEU A 170 -22.62 -2.65 -15.64
N SER A 171 -23.38 -1.57 -15.91
CA SER A 171 -23.05 -0.24 -15.37
C SER A 171 -23.07 -0.23 -13.84
N ALA A 172 -24.10 -0.82 -13.22
CA ALA A 172 -24.19 -0.90 -11.76
C ALA A 172 -23.08 -1.76 -11.14
N LEU A 173 -22.69 -2.87 -11.79
CA LEU A 173 -21.57 -3.70 -11.34
C LEU A 173 -20.24 -2.94 -11.42
N ALA A 174 -20.00 -2.20 -12.50
CA ALA A 174 -18.80 -1.39 -12.66
C ALA A 174 -18.70 -0.27 -11.62
N GLU A 175 -19.84 0.37 -11.28
CA GLU A 175 -19.92 1.35 -10.20
C GLU A 175 -19.54 0.72 -8.85
N ARG A 176 -20.11 -0.45 -8.53
CA ARG A 176 -19.80 -1.16 -7.27
C ARG A 176 -18.37 -1.67 -7.21
N GLU A 177 -17.81 -2.14 -8.31
CA GLU A 177 -16.39 -2.50 -8.38
C GLU A 177 -15.51 -1.28 -8.06
N GLY A 178 -15.84 -0.10 -8.59
CA GLY A 178 -15.17 1.16 -8.29
C GLY A 178 -15.23 1.52 -6.81
N GLU A 179 -16.42 1.50 -6.21
CA GLU A 179 -16.62 1.77 -4.77
C GLU A 179 -15.81 0.83 -3.87
N ILE A 180 -15.79 -0.47 -4.21
CA ILE A 180 -15.04 -1.48 -3.44
C ILE A 180 -13.55 -1.21 -3.54
N ARG A 181 -13.04 -0.90 -4.74
CA ARG A 181 -11.62 -0.59 -4.95
C ARG A 181 -11.20 0.66 -4.17
N GLU A 182 -11.96 1.74 -4.26
CA GLU A 182 -11.70 2.99 -3.54
C GLU A 182 -11.69 2.76 -2.02
N ARG A 183 -12.70 2.05 -1.49
CA ARG A 183 -12.73 1.72 -0.06
C ARG A 183 -11.56 0.84 0.36
N GLY A 184 -11.18 -0.13 -0.48
CA GLY A 184 -10.02 -1.00 -0.24
C GLY A 184 -8.71 -0.21 -0.13
N GLU A 185 -8.49 0.75 -1.05
CA GLU A 185 -7.35 1.66 -1.01
C GLU A 185 -7.38 2.57 0.24
N GLY A 186 -8.56 3.06 0.61
CA GLY A 186 -8.77 3.85 1.84
C GLY A 186 -8.37 3.09 3.10
N VAL A 187 -8.83 1.86 3.27
CA VAL A 187 -8.50 1.01 4.43
C VAL A 187 -6.99 0.72 4.49
N LEU A 188 -6.33 0.47 3.35
CA LEU A 188 -4.87 0.29 3.33
C LEU A 188 -4.13 1.54 3.80
N LYS A 189 -4.61 2.74 3.45
CA LYS A 189 -4.06 4.01 3.93
C LYS A 189 -4.27 4.20 5.42
N GLU A 190 -5.47 3.91 5.93
CA GLU A 190 -5.78 3.97 7.37
C GLU A 190 -4.88 3.04 8.19
N ILE A 191 -4.63 1.82 7.73
CA ILE A 191 -3.70 0.89 8.38
C ILE A 191 -2.29 1.48 8.44
N HIS A 192 -1.81 2.06 7.33
CA HIS A 192 -0.49 2.68 7.29
C HIS A 192 -0.40 3.88 8.25
N GLU A 193 -1.38 4.76 8.25
CA GLU A 193 -1.44 5.94 9.14
C GLU A 193 -1.45 5.54 10.62
N MET A 194 -2.23 4.52 11.00
CA MET A 194 -2.26 3.98 12.36
C MET A 194 -0.89 3.47 12.81
N VAL A 195 -0.16 2.77 11.93
CA VAL A 195 1.17 2.24 12.24
C VAL A 195 2.19 3.37 12.37
N GLU A 196 2.15 4.37 11.50
CA GLU A 196 3.04 5.53 11.58
C GLU A 196 2.80 6.35 12.87
N GLU A 197 1.54 6.50 13.30
CA GLU A 197 1.21 7.14 14.58
C GLU A 197 1.82 6.37 15.75
N MET A 198 1.69 5.04 15.75
CA MET A 198 2.28 4.16 16.76
C MET A 198 3.81 4.29 16.81
N ILE A 199 4.47 4.26 15.64
CA ILE A 199 5.92 4.47 15.53
C ILE A 199 6.30 5.86 16.06
N GLY A 200 5.48 6.87 15.78
CA GLY A 200 5.65 8.23 16.31
C GLY A 200 5.69 8.27 17.84
N VAL A 201 4.75 7.58 18.50
CA VAL A 201 4.72 7.48 19.97
C VAL A 201 5.96 6.75 20.51
N LEU A 202 6.35 5.62 19.89
CA LEU A 202 7.54 4.88 20.29
C LEU A 202 8.82 5.73 20.19
N ARG A 203 8.98 6.46 19.08
CA ARG A 203 10.11 7.38 18.88
C ARG A 203 10.10 8.54 19.87
N GLU A 204 8.94 9.06 20.25
CA GLU A 204 8.85 10.08 21.28
C GLU A 204 9.30 9.55 22.65
N SER A 205 8.87 8.35 23.02
CA SER A 205 9.32 7.74 24.27
C SER A 205 10.82 7.47 24.27
N GLU A 206 11.38 6.98 23.17
CA GLU A 206 12.84 6.83 23.00
C GLU A 206 13.59 8.15 23.24
N ARG A 207 13.11 9.25 22.64
CA ARG A 207 13.68 10.59 22.84
C ARG A 207 13.61 11.02 24.30
N LYS A 208 12.51 10.76 25.00
CA LYS A 208 12.33 11.07 26.42
C LYS A 208 13.31 10.27 27.29
N LEU A 209 13.37 8.95 27.13
CA LEU A 209 14.28 8.07 27.87
C LEU A 209 15.74 8.44 27.64
N THR A 210 16.11 8.73 26.39
CA THR A 210 17.47 9.15 26.04
C THR A 210 17.83 10.47 26.72
N LYS A 211 16.90 11.43 26.76
CA LYS A 211 17.10 12.70 27.49
C LYS A 211 17.24 12.47 28.99
N GLN A 212 16.42 11.60 29.58
CA GLN A 212 16.53 11.26 31.01
C GLN A 212 17.88 10.61 31.33
N ALA A 213 18.31 9.62 30.54
CA ALA A 213 19.60 8.94 30.75
C ALA A 213 20.79 9.90 30.66
N LYS A 214 20.77 10.82 29.68
CA LYS A 214 21.77 11.88 29.55
C LYS A 214 21.79 12.79 30.77
N ARG A 215 20.63 13.30 31.21
CA ARG A 215 20.55 14.17 32.41
C ARG A 215 21.12 13.50 33.65
N VAL A 216 20.72 12.26 33.94
CA VAL A 216 21.23 11.49 35.08
C VAL A 216 22.74 11.32 35.00
N THR A 217 23.27 11.04 33.80
CA THR A 217 24.70 10.91 33.56
C THR A 217 25.44 12.23 33.79
N ASP A 218 24.95 13.31 33.20
CA ASP A 218 25.53 14.65 33.29
C ASP A 218 25.54 15.15 34.74
N ASP A 219 24.44 14.97 35.47
CA ASP A 219 24.31 15.37 36.87
C ASP A 219 25.29 14.59 37.76
N LYS A 220 25.40 13.26 37.59
CA LYS A 220 26.35 12.43 38.35
C LYS A 220 27.81 12.79 38.05
N LEU A 221 28.15 12.99 36.76
CA LEU A 221 29.50 13.41 36.36
C LEU A 221 29.86 14.79 36.87
N LYS A 222 28.89 15.71 36.94
CA LYS A 222 29.10 17.04 37.51
C LYS A 222 29.49 16.97 38.99
N VAL A 223 28.81 16.15 39.78
CA VAL A 223 29.15 15.94 41.20
C VAL A 223 30.58 15.41 41.33
N LEU A 224 30.94 14.38 40.56
CA LEU A 224 32.30 13.82 40.59
C LEU A 224 33.36 14.85 40.13
N SER A 225 33.06 15.67 39.12
CA SER A 225 33.96 16.73 38.65
C SER A 225 34.22 17.79 39.73
N GLU A 226 33.18 18.19 40.47
CA GLU A 226 33.32 19.12 41.60
C GLU A 226 34.14 18.51 42.75
N GLN A 227 33.95 17.21 43.04
CA GLN A 227 34.78 16.49 44.03
C GLN A 227 36.25 16.40 43.60
N MET A 228 36.52 16.09 42.33
CA MET A 228 37.87 16.04 41.78
C MET A 228 38.58 17.39 41.93
N LYS A 229 37.93 18.49 41.53
CA LYS A 229 38.48 19.85 41.68
C LYS A 229 38.79 20.17 43.15
N SER A 230 37.90 19.81 44.07
CA SER A 230 38.12 20.02 45.51
C SER A 230 39.32 19.22 46.03
N ALA A 231 39.48 17.97 45.57
CA ALA A 231 40.60 17.11 45.94
C ALA A 231 41.93 17.61 45.35
N GLU A 232 41.94 18.02 44.08
CA GLU A 232 43.09 18.63 43.40
C GLU A 232 43.55 19.91 44.12
N MET A 233 42.63 20.80 44.48
CA MET A 233 42.95 22.00 45.26
C MET A 233 43.53 21.66 46.63
N SER A 234 42.98 20.66 47.32
CA SER A 234 43.48 20.23 48.63
C SER A 234 44.88 19.62 48.54
N LEU A 235 45.13 18.82 47.51
CA LEU A 235 46.43 18.21 47.23
C LEU A 235 47.49 19.27 46.92
N SER A 236 47.17 20.23 46.05
CA SER A 236 48.09 21.32 45.70
C SER A 236 48.51 22.15 46.93
N VAL A 237 47.60 22.42 47.88
CA VAL A 237 47.95 23.13 49.12
C VAL A 237 48.88 22.29 50.01
N LEU A 238 48.71 20.96 50.04
CA LEU A 238 49.61 20.06 50.76
C LEU A 238 50.99 20.01 50.12
N GLU A 239 51.05 19.85 48.79
CA GLU A 239 52.30 19.84 48.01
C GLU A 239 53.08 21.15 48.20
N ASP A 240 52.41 22.31 48.13
CA ASP A 240 53.04 23.62 48.37
C ASP A 240 53.67 23.74 49.77
N VAL A 241 53.01 23.18 50.79
CA VAL A 241 53.52 23.19 52.17
C VAL A 241 54.67 22.21 52.32
N GLU A 242 54.58 21.02 51.73
CA GLU A 242 55.64 20.02 51.70
C GLU A 242 56.90 20.58 51.03
N ASP A 243 56.77 21.08 49.81
CA ASP A 243 57.86 21.68 49.03
C ASP A 243 58.53 22.83 49.80
N HIS A 244 57.72 23.71 50.41
CA HIS A 244 58.25 24.83 51.19
C HIS A 244 59.08 24.36 52.40
N VAL A 245 58.59 23.35 53.13
CA VAL A 245 59.28 22.80 54.31
C VAL A 245 60.52 22.03 53.88
N GLU A 246 60.42 21.16 52.87
CA GLU A 246 61.55 20.41 52.34
C GLU A 246 62.67 21.33 51.82
N GLN A 247 62.33 22.38 51.07
CA GLN A 247 63.29 23.33 50.54
C GLN A 247 63.99 24.10 51.66
N SER A 248 63.25 24.49 52.70
CA SER A 248 63.80 25.13 53.90
C SER A 248 64.76 24.21 54.65
N LEU A 249 64.46 22.92 54.73
CA LEU A 249 65.34 21.91 55.34
C LEU A 249 66.60 21.61 54.50
N LYS A 250 66.49 21.62 53.17
CA LYS A 250 67.60 21.34 52.24
C LYS A 250 68.59 22.51 52.14
N THR A 251 68.10 23.74 52.05
CA THR A 251 68.92 24.92 51.72
C THR A 251 69.11 25.91 52.89
N GLY A 252 68.30 25.81 53.94
CA GLY A 252 68.35 26.73 55.08
C GLY A 252 69.51 26.44 56.03
N SER A 253 70.06 27.49 56.65
CA SER A 253 71.04 27.29 57.72
C SER A 253 70.36 26.72 58.99
N PRO A 254 71.09 26.02 59.88
CA PRO A 254 70.51 25.49 61.11
C PRO A 254 69.78 26.53 61.96
N GLN A 255 70.29 27.77 62.03
CA GLN A 255 69.67 28.87 62.77
C GLN A 255 68.36 29.34 62.12
N GLN A 256 68.30 29.41 60.78
CA GLN A 256 67.09 29.81 60.05
C GLN A 256 65.98 28.77 60.21
N VAL A 257 66.29 27.48 60.04
CA VAL A 257 65.33 26.39 60.20
C VAL A 257 64.73 26.38 61.61
N LEU A 258 65.57 26.50 62.64
CA LEU A 258 65.09 26.53 64.03
C LEU A 258 64.28 27.80 64.35
N ARG A 259 64.62 28.95 63.76
CA ARG A 259 63.89 30.21 63.93
C ARG A 259 62.44 30.11 63.41
N PHE A 260 62.23 29.47 62.26
CA PHE A 260 60.90 29.34 61.63
C PHE A 260 60.18 28.02 61.94
N LYS A 261 60.83 27.07 62.64
CA LYS A 261 60.29 25.74 62.98
C LYS A 261 58.86 25.79 63.49
N LYS A 262 58.58 26.65 64.47
CA LYS A 262 57.25 26.74 65.10
C LYS A 262 56.18 27.12 64.08
N GLN A 263 56.44 28.13 63.25
CA GLN A 263 55.52 28.59 62.20
C GLN A 263 55.27 27.51 61.15
N MET A 264 56.32 26.81 60.70
CA MET A 264 56.18 25.69 59.76
C MET A 264 55.32 24.56 60.34
N MET A 265 55.54 24.22 61.61
CA MET A 265 54.74 23.20 62.31
C MET A 265 53.27 23.62 62.50
N GLU A 266 53.02 24.89 62.85
CA GLU A 266 51.66 25.43 62.97
C GLU A 266 50.93 25.40 61.62
N ARG A 267 51.58 25.86 60.54
CA ARG A 267 51.00 25.83 59.18
C ARG A 267 50.69 24.40 58.71
N MET A 268 51.59 23.44 58.95
CA MET A 268 51.33 22.03 58.63
C MET A 268 50.12 21.48 59.41
N LYS A 269 49.99 21.81 60.70
CA LYS A 269 48.83 21.41 61.52
C LYS A 269 47.54 22.04 61.04
N GLU A 270 47.57 23.33 60.68
CA GLU A 270 46.38 24.05 60.19
C GLU A 270 45.88 23.46 58.87
N VAL A 271 46.77 23.24 57.90
CA VAL A 271 46.40 22.68 56.59
C VAL A 271 45.90 21.24 56.71
N THR A 272 46.61 20.40 57.48
CA THR A 272 46.18 19.00 57.67
C THR A 272 44.87 18.88 58.46
N ALA A 273 44.62 19.74 59.44
CA ALA A 273 43.35 19.76 60.16
C ALA A 273 42.18 20.30 59.31
N GLY A 274 42.47 21.15 58.32
CA GLY A 274 41.46 21.74 57.43
C GLY A 274 40.98 20.82 56.30
N ILE A 275 41.69 19.72 56.03
CA ILE A 275 41.37 18.79 54.93
C ILE A 275 40.69 17.55 55.49
N ASN A 276 39.44 17.33 55.11
CA ASN A 276 38.71 16.10 55.42
C ASN A 276 38.67 15.16 54.21
N VAL A 277 39.56 14.17 54.19
CA VAL A 277 39.68 13.20 53.08
C VAL A 277 38.42 12.35 52.91
N GLU A 278 37.72 12.04 54.01
CA GLU A 278 36.50 11.21 53.96
C GLU A 278 35.35 11.91 53.20
N GLU A 279 35.28 13.24 53.24
CA GLU A 279 34.28 14.01 52.49
C GLU A 279 34.56 14.08 50.98
N LEU A 280 35.79 13.74 50.57
CA LEU A 280 36.24 13.71 49.18
C LEU A 280 36.07 12.34 48.51
N HIS A 281 35.68 11.31 49.27
CA HIS A 281 35.33 10.01 48.69
C HIS A 281 34.18 10.12 47.67
N PRO A 282 34.20 9.34 46.57
CA PRO A 282 33.18 9.44 45.53
C PRO A 282 31.76 9.30 46.08
N LYS A 283 30.94 10.34 45.88
CA LYS A 283 29.55 10.39 46.36
C LYS A 283 28.58 9.67 45.41
N GLU A 284 28.91 9.65 44.13
CA GLU A 284 28.07 9.07 43.08
C GLU A 284 28.59 7.73 42.58
N LYS A 285 27.65 6.86 42.19
CA LYS A 285 27.90 5.54 41.58
C LYS A 285 27.28 5.45 40.18
N GLY A 286 27.79 4.53 39.36
CA GLY A 286 27.28 4.23 38.02
C GLY A 286 26.09 3.26 37.99
N ASP A 287 25.29 3.22 39.04
CA ASP A 287 24.25 2.21 39.31
C ASP A 287 22.84 2.67 38.88
N PHE A 288 22.74 3.34 37.74
CA PHE A 288 21.45 3.73 37.16
C PHE A 288 21.08 2.80 36.00
N VAL A 289 19.80 2.44 35.92
CA VAL A 289 19.31 1.43 34.98
C VAL A 289 18.01 1.86 34.32
N LEU A 290 17.76 1.31 33.13
CA LEU A 290 16.47 1.43 32.47
C LEU A 290 15.47 0.47 33.13
N SER A 291 14.42 1.02 33.73
CA SER A 291 13.22 0.27 34.07
C SER A 291 12.41 0.02 32.80
N LYS A 292 12.08 -1.24 32.52
CA LYS A 292 11.35 -1.66 31.32
C LYS A 292 9.85 -1.86 31.58
N ASP A 293 9.28 -1.12 32.55
CA ASP A 293 7.85 -1.16 32.84
C ASP A 293 7.07 -0.49 31.71
N ILE A 294 6.56 -1.29 30.78
CA ILE A 294 5.69 -0.82 29.70
C ILE A 294 4.24 -1.03 30.16
N LYS A 295 3.65 0.00 30.76
CA LYS A 295 2.25 -0.04 31.24
C LYS A 295 1.26 0.42 30.18
N SER A 296 1.67 1.34 29.30
CA SER A 296 0.91 1.85 28.17
C SER A 296 1.85 2.46 27.13
N LEU A 297 1.34 2.80 25.95
CA LEU A 297 2.12 3.50 24.92
C LEU A 297 2.58 4.90 25.36
N ASP A 298 1.83 5.54 26.25
CA ASP A 298 2.19 6.85 26.82
C ASP A 298 3.23 6.74 27.94
N HIS A 299 3.52 5.52 28.43
CA HIS A 299 4.45 5.25 29.52
C HIS A 299 5.28 3.99 29.27
N ILE A 300 6.37 4.17 28.51
CA ILE A 300 7.34 3.14 28.13
C ILE A 300 8.64 3.41 28.88
N GLY A 301 8.77 2.76 30.05
CA GLY A 301 9.99 2.76 30.85
C GLY A 301 10.36 4.10 31.50
N ASP A 302 11.35 4.06 32.38
CA ASP A 302 11.95 5.21 33.05
C ASP A 302 13.40 4.91 33.45
N ILE A 303 14.23 5.94 33.66
CA ILE A 303 15.55 5.79 34.26
C ILE A 303 15.44 5.88 35.78
N VAL A 304 15.86 4.82 36.47
CA VAL A 304 15.83 4.73 37.93
C VAL A 304 17.26 4.82 38.46
N THR A 305 17.46 5.65 39.47
CA THR A 305 18.70 5.79 40.22
C THR A 305 18.51 5.21 41.63
N TYR A 306 19.50 4.47 42.13
CA TYR A 306 19.52 3.98 43.50
C TYR A 306 20.53 4.80 44.29
N SER A 307 20.12 5.96 44.81
CA SER A 307 21.03 6.74 45.66
C SER A 307 21.36 5.95 46.93
N SER A 308 22.65 5.86 47.28
CA SER A 308 23.11 5.17 48.50
C SER A 308 22.66 5.85 49.82
N THR A 309 21.93 6.96 49.75
CA THR A 309 21.34 7.70 50.88
C THR A 309 19.82 7.56 51.01
N ALA A 310 19.13 6.83 50.14
CA ALA A 310 17.66 6.69 50.21
C ALA A 310 17.21 5.47 51.04
N LEU A 311 17.42 5.54 52.35
CA LEU A 311 16.55 4.85 53.32
C LEU A 311 15.33 5.74 53.63
N GLN A 312 14.48 6.01 52.64
CA GLN A 312 13.07 6.41 52.86
C GLN A 312 12.29 6.36 51.54
N LEU A 313 11.28 5.49 51.54
CA LEU A 313 10.39 5.15 50.43
C LEU A 313 9.66 6.38 49.83
N PRO A 314 9.48 6.45 48.50
CA PRO A 314 8.73 7.53 47.87
C PRO A 314 7.25 7.19 47.72
N HIS A 315 6.39 8.06 48.26
CA HIS A 315 5.28 8.77 47.58
C HIS A 315 4.35 8.10 46.52
N GLN A 316 4.37 6.78 46.29
CA GLN A 316 3.60 6.12 45.21
C GLN A 316 2.12 5.83 45.50
N VAL A 317 1.57 6.23 46.65
CA VAL A 317 0.19 5.81 47.04
C VAL A 317 -0.90 6.77 46.51
N LYS A 318 -0.59 7.95 45.95
CA LYS A 318 -1.62 8.94 45.58
C LYS A 318 -2.10 8.91 44.12
N GLU A 319 -1.41 8.24 43.20
CA GLU A 319 -1.82 8.20 41.78
C GLU A 319 -2.79 7.04 41.44
N GLN A 320 -2.87 6.02 42.29
CA GLN A 320 -3.78 4.88 42.08
C GLN A 320 -5.27 5.28 42.09
N THR A 321 -5.66 6.30 42.87
CA THR A 321 -7.06 6.71 42.99
C THR A 321 -7.61 7.40 41.74
N HIS A 322 -6.77 8.09 40.96
CA HIS A 322 -7.21 8.86 39.78
C HIS A 322 -7.40 7.97 38.55
N LEU A 323 -6.53 6.97 38.34
CA LEU A 323 -6.68 5.98 37.27
C LEU A 323 -7.91 5.08 37.48
N GLN A 324 -8.24 4.75 38.74
CA GLN A 324 -9.42 3.93 39.04
C GLN A 324 -10.73 4.68 38.77
N GLN A 325 -10.75 6.01 38.95
CA GLN A 325 -11.89 6.85 38.57
C GLN A 325 -12.05 6.98 37.05
N MET A 326 -10.96 7.12 36.28
CA MET A 326 -11.04 7.21 34.81
C MET A 326 -11.49 5.90 34.16
N ASN A 327 -11.03 4.75 34.66
CA ASN A 327 -11.46 3.45 34.16
C ASN A 327 -12.95 3.17 34.42
N ASN A 328 -13.50 3.62 35.56
CA ASN A 328 -14.93 3.50 35.83
C ASN A 328 -15.80 4.35 34.89
N ILE A 329 -15.32 5.54 34.48
CA ILE A 329 -16.04 6.40 33.52
C ILE A 329 -16.03 5.80 32.11
N LEU A 330 -14.92 5.19 31.69
CA LEU A 330 -14.81 4.48 30.40
C LEU A 330 -15.71 3.24 30.33
N LEU A 331 -15.80 2.47 31.43
CA LEU A 331 -16.67 1.30 31.51
C LEU A 331 -18.16 1.67 31.43
N GLN A 332 -18.56 2.79 32.05
CA GLN A 332 -19.93 3.30 31.96
C GLN A 332 -20.29 3.77 30.55
N LYS A 333 -19.35 4.34 29.79
CA LYS A 333 -19.57 4.74 28.39
C LYS A 333 -19.70 3.55 27.43
N GLN A 334 -19.00 2.45 27.68
CA GLN A 334 -19.13 1.23 26.87
C GLN A 334 -20.47 0.50 27.12
N GLN A 335 -21.00 0.54 28.34
CA GLN A 335 -22.29 -0.08 28.67
C GLN A 335 -23.49 0.71 28.09
N ALA A 336 -23.35 2.02 27.88
CA ALA A 336 -24.39 2.85 27.27
C ALA A 336 -24.58 2.59 25.76
N HIS A 337 -23.58 2.04 25.07
CA HIS A 337 -23.64 1.75 23.63
C HIS A 337 -24.20 0.35 23.27
N GLN A 338 -24.61 -0.46 24.25
CA GLN A 338 -25.11 -1.83 24.05
C GLN A 338 -26.61 -2.02 24.35
N GLN A 339 -27.44 -0.97 24.26
CA GLN A 339 -28.90 -1.19 24.22
C GLN A 339 -29.37 -1.44 22.77
N PRO A 340 -29.95 -2.60 22.44
CA PRO A 340 -30.58 -2.82 21.14
C PRO A 340 -31.89 -2.04 21.06
N GLU A 341 -32.05 -1.25 20.00
CA GLU A 341 -33.32 -0.65 19.62
C GLU A 341 -34.38 -1.75 19.44
N LYS A 342 -35.50 -1.61 20.15
CA LYS A 342 -36.64 -2.52 20.07
C LYS A 342 -37.33 -2.35 18.72
N ASN A 343 -37.45 -3.44 17.99
CA ASN A 343 -38.31 -3.60 16.81
C ASN A 343 -39.71 -3.05 17.05
N TYR A 344 -40.16 -2.17 16.15
CA TYR A 344 -41.58 -1.88 15.93
C TYR A 344 -42.08 -2.82 14.82
N ASP A 345 -42.70 -3.92 15.20
CA ASP A 345 -43.60 -4.69 14.33
C ASP A 345 -44.93 -3.92 14.21
N GLY A 346 -45.09 -3.21 13.09
CA GLY A 346 -46.34 -2.56 12.70
C GLY A 346 -47.17 -3.48 11.80
N ALA A 347 -48.09 -4.22 12.41
CA ALA A 347 -49.14 -4.95 11.70
C ALA A 347 -50.08 -3.98 10.97
N TYR A 348 -50.18 -4.09 9.64
CA TYR A 348 -51.28 -3.51 8.87
C TYR A 348 -52.21 -4.63 8.39
N SER A 349 -53.24 -4.86 9.18
CA SER A 349 -54.49 -5.48 8.75
C SER A 349 -55.29 -4.50 7.89
N TYR A 350 -55.64 -4.88 6.67
CA TYR A 350 -56.81 -4.32 5.97
C TYR A 350 -57.61 -5.46 5.36
N GLY A 351 -58.67 -5.84 6.07
CA GLY A 351 -59.88 -6.35 5.44
C GLY A 351 -60.84 -5.19 5.22
N LYS A 352 -61.35 -5.06 4.00
CA LYS A 352 -62.68 -4.50 3.71
C LYS A 352 -63.28 -5.33 2.59
N GLY A 353 -64.41 -5.95 2.89
CA GLY A 353 -65.31 -6.46 1.87
C GLY A 353 -66.07 -5.30 1.23
N MET A 354 -66.26 -5.39 -0.08
CA MET A 354 -67.55 -5.44 -0.78
C MET A 354 -67.28 -5.69 -2.26
#